data_AF-A0A6S6YUP6-F1
#
_entry.id   AF-A0A6S6YUP6-F1
#
_cell.length_a   1.000
_cell.length_b   1.000
_cell.length_c   1.000
_cell.angle_alpha   90.00
_cell.angle_beta   90.00
_cell.angle_gamma   90.00
#
_symmetry.space_group_name_H-M   'P 1'
#
loop_
_entity.id
_entity.type
_entity.pdbx_description
1 polymer ?
#
loop_
_entity_poly.entity_id
_entity_poly.type
_entity_poly.pdbx_seq_one_letter_code
_entity_poly.pdbx_strand_id
1 'polypeptide(L)'
;MMQKRTRWILSALVILIAMSPMSLLFLALADDDANALADAGQSYSGTIYKRNADRIYAAVPSNGSYPMPGADLATFEPIGEDYANRQVAKDRQHVYCGNQILPGLNPASVRTVGNSYYTDGTAAFYCAPYTVINKELGGLQEVWQKFQYQRNAGPKPQTYLYPYVALPASAQPYRSLLDRDLATDGASVFYQGLPMPQANSDTMRRLRGGRDGADRLSEDFFADGRHVYFHDQLLALSDAPALHTFRVGDLYQQPYLYDGRDGMVYVGARAFDAAHAPYRLLSPRSEHVKQALFAGKDGIYFFNSQKDRVERAGDDPFASGRFTALSPFVFSDGKQVLILQGRESWGSSRGGGGLIYRATQINRVKGAPTGEWKKLGDVYHRFGSVWQNGDQLYYFDQTGSSQLVFSPIYRILDRGAADFLLGSQQTLQIRMDDIRKLIRDGKMAAPASETILEAKTRYRGFLSLF
;
A
#
# COMPACT_ATOMS: atom_id res chain seq x y z
N MET A 1 -58.35 -21.22 17.32
CA MET A 1 -57.44 -22.01 16.47
C MET A 1 -56.32 -21.16 15.82
N MET A 2 -56.59 -19.91 15.45
CA MET A 2 -55.65 -18.97 14.81
C MET A 2 -54.43 -18.60 15.69
N GLN A 3 -54.63 -18.32 16.99
CA GLN A 3 -53.55 -17.96 17.93
C GLN A 3 -52.47 -19.04 18.13
N LYS A 4 -52.83 -20.32 18.06
CA LYS A 4 -51.85 -21.42 18.15
C LYS A 4 -50.96 -21.44 16.91
N ARG A 5 -51.55 -21.29 15.71
CA ARG A 5 -50.78 -21.24 14.45
C ARG A 5 -49.82 -20.04 14.41
N THR A 6 -50.26 -18.86 14.84
CA THR A 6 -49.40 -17.66 14.90
C THR A 6 -48.23 -17.84 15.86
N ARG A 7 -48.45 -18.43 17.04
CA ARG A 7 -47.37 -18.73 18.01
C ARG A 7 -46.38 -19.77 17.48
N TRP A 8 -46.87 -20.80 16.79
CA TRP A 8 -46.02 -21.79 16.12
C TRP A 8 -45.16 -21.18 15.01
N ILE A 9 -45.73 -20.29 14.19
CA ILE A 9 -45.00 -19.58 13.13
C ILE A 9 -43.93 -18.67 13.74
N LEU A 10 -44.25 -17.91 14.79
CA LEU A 10 -43.28 -17.06 15.50
C LEU A 10 -42.16 -17.88 16.16
N SER A 11 -42.48 -19.00 16.80
CA SER A 11 -41.47 -19.90 17.38
C SER A 11 -40.57 -20.51 16.31
N ALA A 12 -41.13 -20.93 15.17
CA ALA A 12 -40.36 -21.44 14.04
C ALA A 12 -39.43 -20.36 13.45
N LEU A 13 -39.90 -19.12 13.32
CA LEU A 13 -39.11 -17.99 12.83
C LEU A 13 -37.95 -17.65 13.78
N VAL A 14 -38.20 -17.64 15.09
CA VAL A 14 -37.19 -17.38 16.12
C VAL A 14 -36.13 -18.49 16.13
N ILE A 15 -36.52 -19.76 16.02
CA ILE A 15 -35.57 -20.88 15.91
C ILE A 15 -34.75 -20.78 14.63
N LEU A 16 -35.36 -20.42 13.50
CA LEU A 16 -34.67 -20.28 12.21
C LEU A 16 -33.65 -19.13 12.23
N ILE A 17 -34.00 -18.01 12.86
CA ILE A 17 -33.07 -16.89 13.11
C ILE A 17 -31.96 -17.26 14.09
N ALA A 18 -32.27 -18.03 15.14
CA ALA A 18 -31.28 -18.47 16.14
C ALA A 18 -30.31 -19.53 15.59
N MET A 19 -30.75 -20.39 14.67
CA MET A 19 -29.90 -21.39 14.02
C MET A 19 -29.09 -20.82 12.85
N SER A 20 -29.57 -19.76 12.19
CA SER A 20 -28.88 -19.10 11.06
C SER A 20 -27.40 -18.75 11.32
N PRO A 21 -27.00 -18.10 12.43
CA PRO A 21 -25.59 -17.79 12.68
C PRO A 21 -24.74 -19.05 12.91
N MET A 22 -25.31 -20.11 13.48
CA MET A 22 -24.61 -21.39 13.65
C MET A 22 -24.39 -22.07 12.29
N SER A 23 -25.41 -22.10 11.42
CA SER A 23 -25.29 -22.62 10.06
C SER A 23 -24.29 -21.81 9.23
N LEU A 24 -24.29 -20.48 9.35
CA LEU A 24 -23.29 -19.60 8.72
C LEU A 24 -21.87 -19.85 9.22
N LEU A 25 -21.70 -20.15 10.52
CA LEU A 25 -20.41 -20.53 11.10
C LEU A 25 -19.93 -21.89 10.56
N PHE A 26 -20.80 -22.89 10.46
CA PHE A 26 -20.48 -24.17 9.82
C PHE A 26 -20.13 -23.99 8.33
N LEU A 27 -20.84 -23.12 7.62
CA LEU A 27 -20.50 -22.72 6.25
C LEU A 27 -19.12 -22.06 6.15
N ALA A 28 -18.69 -21.32 7.17
CA ALA A 28 -17.38 -20.67 7.20
C ALA A 28 -16.23 -21.60 7.60
N LEU A 29 -16.52 -22.70 8.32
CA LEU A 29 -15.55 -23.65 8.85
C LEU A 29 -15.46 -24.97 8.06
N ALA A 30 -16.34 -25.18 7.08
CA ALA A 30 -16.28 -26.38 6.22
C ALA A 30 -15.00 -26.36 5.37
N ASP A 31 -14.19 -27.42 5.51
CA ASP A 31 -12.98 -27.61 4.72
C ASP A 31 -13.30 -27.68 3.22
N ASP A 32 -12.42 -27.09 2.42
CA ASP A 32 -12.59 -26.96 0.99
C ASP A 32 -11.95 -28.14 0.27
N ASP A 33 -12.78 -29.12 -0.13
CA ASP A 33 -12.35 -30.34 -0.84
C ASP A 33 -11.43 -30.03 -2.04
N ALA A 34 -11.63 -28.91 -2.74
CA ALA A 34 -10.76 -28.52 -3.85
C ALA A 34 -9.33 -28.16 -3.40
N ASN A 35 -9.16 -27.54 -2.23
CA ASN A 35 -7.84 -27.24 -1.68
C ASN A 35 -7.16 -28.52 -1.21
N ALA A 36 -7.89 -29.40 -0.51
CA ALA A 36 -7.37 -30.68 -0.05
C ALA A 36 -6.91 -31.56 -1.23
N LEU A 37 -7.71 -31.62 -2.30
CA LEU A 37 -7.32 -32.28 -3.54
C LEU A 37 -6.08 -31.62 -4.12
N ALA A 38 -6.09 -30.31 -4.36
CA ALA A 38 -4.93 -29.62 -4.94
C ALA A 38 -3.64 -29.81 -4.11
N ASP A 39 -3.73 -29.81 -2.78
CA ASP A 39 -2.57 -29.97 -1.88
C ASP A 39 -1.99 -31.39 -1.89
N ALA A 40 -2.80 -32.41 -2.17
CA ALA A 40 -2.33 -33.76 -2.45
C ALA A 40 -1.74 -33.93 -3.86
N GLY A 41 -1.87 -32.91 -4.72
CA GLY A 41 -1.45 -32.90 -6.11
C GLY A 41 0.04 -32.66 -6.34
N GLN A 42 0.53 -33.09 -7.50
CA GLN A 42 1.87 -32.78 -7.97
C GLN A 42 1.92 -31.34 -8.49
N SER A 43 2.85 -30.54 -7.97
CA SER A 43 3.03 -29.15 -8.41
C SER A 43 3.81 -29.07 -9.72
N TYR A 44 3.41 -28.16 -10.60
CA TYR A 44 4.23 -27.74 -11.73
C TYR A 44 5.26 -26.73 -11.20
N SER A 45 6.54 -27.12 -11.21
CA SER A 45 7.63 -26.36 -10.61
C SER A 45 7.66 -24.90 -11.06
N GLY A 46 7.81 -23.96 -10.12
CA GLY A 46 7.88 -22.53 -10.42
C GLY A 46 6.54 -21.86 -10.76
N THR A 47 5.43 -22.60 -10.78
CA THR A 47 4.12 -22.08 -11.22
C THR A 47 3.05 -22.10 -10.12
N ILE A 48 1.88 -21.57 -10.42
CA ILE A 48 0.71 -21.63 -9.53
C ILE A 48 -0.12 -22.91 -9.70
N TYR A 49 0.28 -23.81 -10.60
CA TYR A 49 -0.54 -24.94 -11.00
C TYR A 49 -0.17 -26.22 -10.27
N LYS A 50 -1.20 -27.02 -9.94
CA LYS A 50 -1.06 -28.37 -9.38
C LYS A 50 -1.93 -29.35 -10.15
N ARG A 51 -1.46 -30.59 -10.31
CA ARG A 51 -2.15 -31.67 -11.00
C ARG A 51 -2.47 -32.83 -10.06
N ASN A 52 -3.69 -33.32 -10.19
CA ASN A 52 -4.15 -34.57 -9.59
C ASN A 52 -4.43 -35.61 -10.68
N ALA A 53 -4.92 -36.79 -10.28
CA ALA A 53 -5.28 -37.87 -11.20
C ALA A 53 -6.32 -37.46 -12.25
N ASP A 54 -7.24 -36.56 -11.91
CA ASP A 54 -8.42 -36.22 -12.73
C ASP A 54 -8.53 -34.73 -13.11
N ARG A 55 -7.76 -33.84 -12.48
CA ARG A 55 -7.93 -32.38 -12.61
C ARG A 55 -6.61 -31.61 -12.46
N ILE A 56 -6.64 -30.39 -13.00
CA ILE A 56 -5.61 -29.37 -12.79
C ILE A 56 -6.23 -28.23 -12.01
N TYR A 57 -5.46 -27.67 -11.09
CA TYR A 57 -5.85 -26.55 -10.24
C TYR A 57 -4.88 -25.39 -10.37
N ALA A 58 -5.38 -24.16 -10.32
CA ALA A 58 -4.58 -22.96 -10.16
C ALA A 58 -4.73 -22.40 -8.75
N ALA A 59 -3.62 -22.04 -8.11
CA ALA A 59 -3.62 -21.35 -6.84
C ALA A 59 -3.99 -19.87 -7.04
N VAL A 60 -5.02 -19.43 -6.33
CA VAL A 60 -5.48 -18.04 -6.26
C VAL A 60 -5.19 -17.53 -4.85
N PRO A 61 -4.18 -16.64 -4.68
CA PRO A 61 -3.87 -16.02 -3.40
C PRO A 61 -5.12 -15.48 -2.69
N SER A 62 -5.21 -15.76 -1.39
CA SER A 62 -6.35 -15.41 -0.53
C SER A 62 -7.69 -16.07 -0.86
N ASN A 63 -7.74 -16.99 -1.83
CA ASN A 63 -8.97 -17.70 -2.21
C ASN A 63 -8.82 -19.23 -2.37
N GLY A 64 -7.58 -19.73 -2.35
CA GLY A 64 -7.26 -21.16 -2.46
C GLY A 64 -7.14 -21.63 -3.90
N SER A 65 -7.31 -22.93 -4.12
CA SER A 65 -7.16 -23.59 -5.41
C SER A 65 -8.48 -23.62 -6.18
N TYR A 66 -8.40 -23.44 -7.49
CA TYR A 66 -9.53 -23.47 -8.43
C TYR A 66 -9.28 -24.46 -9.56
N PRO A 67 -10.25 -25.34 -9.88
CA PRO A 67 -10.09 -26.23 -11.02
C PRO A 67 -10.02 -25.45 -12.33
N MET A 68 -9.17 -25.89 -13.24
CA MET A 68 -9.00 -25.32 -14.58
C MET A 68 -10.17 -25.75 -15.49
N PRO A 69 -11.04 -24.83 -15.95
CA PRO A 69 -12.17 -25.19 -16.79
C PRO A 69 -11.71 -25.75 -18.15
N GLY A 70 -12.19 -26.95 -18.48
CA GLY A 70 -11.94 -27.58 -19.79
C GLY A 70 -10.48 -27.96 -20.05
N ALA A 71 -9.64 -28.04 -19.01
CA ALA A 71 -8.23 -28.35 -19.18
C ALA A 71 -7.97 -29.80 -19.59
N ASP A 72 -7.10 -29.98 -20.58
CA ASP A 72 -6.60 -31.29 -20.97
C ASP A 72 -5.37 -31.70 -20.16
N LEU A 73 -5.56 -32.66 -19.26
CA LEU A 73 -4.50 -33.23 -18.41
C LEU A 73 -3.28 -33.73 -19.16
N ALA A 74 -3.46 -34.24 -20.38
CA ALA A 74 -2.39 -34.87 -21.13
C ALA A 74 -1.45 -33.85 -21.78
N THR A 75 -1.98 -32.68 -22.14
CA THR A 75 -1.26 -31.66 -22.91
C THR A 75 -1.03 -30.36 -22.15
N PHE A 76 -1.46 -30.27 -20.89
CA PHE A 76 -1.29 -29.08 -20.09
C PHE A 76 0.17 -28.76 -19.79
N GLU A 77 0.56 -27.53 -20.11
CA GLU A 77 1.91 -27.02 -20.02
C GLU A 77 1.89 -25.53 -19.61
N PRO A 78 2.60 -25.13 -18.54
CA PRO A 78 2.84 -23.72 -18.24
C PRO A 78 3.70 -23.03 -19.32
N ILE A 79 3.40 -21.76 -19.64
CA ILE A 79 4.09 -21.02 -20.72
C ILE A 79 5.39 -20.35 -20.24
N GLY A 80 5.59 -20.18 -18.93
CA GLY A 80 6.84 -19.64 -18.39
C GLY A 80 7.13 -20.09 -16.96
N GLU A 81 8.42 -20.24 -16.68
CA GLU A 81 8.95 -20.71 -15.38
C GLU A 81 9.42 -19.56 -14.48
N ASP A 82 9.44 -18.32 -14.99
CA ASP A 82 9.82 -17.16 -14.19
C ASP A 82 8.63 -16.62 -13.37
N TYR A 83 8.95 -15.79 -12.37
CA TYR A 83 7.95 -15.22 -11.48
C TYR A 83 6.87 -14.40 -12.21
N ALA A 84 7.19 -13.80 -13.36
CA ALA A 84 6.29 -12.94 -14.12
C ALA A 84 5.30 -13.72 -15.00
N ASN A 85 5.57 -15.00 -15.27
CA ASN A 85 4.78 -15.85 -16.17
C ASN A 85 4.15 -17.09 -15.48
N ARG A 86 4.41 -17.29 -14.19
CA ARG A 86 3.94 -18.42 -13.38
C ARG A 86 2.42 -18.66 -13.38
N GLN A 87 1.64 -17.67 -13.80
CA GLN A 87 0.18 -17.63 -13.83
C GLN A 87 -0.43 -17.93 -15.19
N VAL A 88 0.38 -18.27 -16.21
CA VAL A 88 -0.11 -18.56 -17.56
C VAL A 88 0.28 -19.96 -18.01
N ALA A 89 -0.69 -20.68 -18.55
CA ALA A 89 -0.53 -22.03 -19.06
C ALA A 89 -1.36 -22.25 -20.31
N LYS A 90 -1.11 -23.35 -21.01
CA LYS A 90 -1.86 -23.78 -22.17
C LYS A 90 -2.09 -25.28 -22.14
N ASP A 91 -3.04 -25.73 -22.95
CA ASP A 91 -3.15 -27.11 -23.39
C ASP A 91 -3.43 -27.14 -24.90
N ARG A 92 -3.81 -28.29 -25.47
CA ARG A 92 -4.09 -28.38 -26.92
C ARG A 92 -5.30 -27.53 -27.40
N GLN A 93 -6.15 -27.04 -26.50
CA GLN A 93 -7.40 -26.33 -26.83
C GLN A 93 -7.42 -24.88 -26.33
N HIS A 94 -6.83 -24.59 -25.18
CA HIS A 94 -6.99 -23.32 -24.49
C HIS A 94 -5.67 -22.74 -24.00
N VAL A 95 -5.65 -21.42 -23.87
CA VAL A 95 -4.64 -20.67 -23.11
C VAL A 95 -5.33 -20.08 -21.88
N TYR A 96 -4.63 -20.06 -20.76
CA TYR A 96 -5.18 -19.71 -19.46
C TYR A 96 -4.41 -18.56 -18.78
N CYS A 97 -5.14 -17.67 -18.12
CA CYS A 97 -4.63 -16.72 -17.14
C CYS A 97 -5.21 -17.07 -15.76
N GLY A 98 -4.39 -17.58 -14.86
CA GLY A 98 -4.88 -18.25 -13.66
C GLY A 98 -5.74 -19.45 -14.05
N ASN A 99 -6.97 -19.48 -13.54
CA ASN A 99 -8.00 -20.48 -13.88
C ASN A 99 -9.00 -20.01 -14.95
N GLN A 100 -8.72 -18.92 -15.67
CA GLN A 100 -9.60 -18.36 -16.68
C GLN A 100 -9.05 -18.59 -18.09
N ILE A 101 -9.92 -18.93 -19.04
CA ILE A 101 -9.56 -19.08 -20.46
C ILE A 101 -9.38 -17.69 -21.07
N LEU A 102 -8.28 -17.49 -21.80
CA LEU A 102 -8.04 -16.31 -22.63
C LEU A 102 -8.67 -16.54 -24.01
N PRO A 103 -9.81 -15.90 -24.32
CA PRO A 103 -10.56 -16.22 -25.53
C PRO A 103 -9.80 -15.80 -26.79
N GLY A 104 -9.78 -16.67 -27.80
CA GLY A 104 -9.23 -16.36 -29.12
C GLY A 104 -7.71 -16.52 -29.25
N LEU A 105 -6.97 -16.82 -28.17
CA LEU A 105 -5.55 -17.20 -28.29
C LEU A 105 -5.42 -18.65 -28.76
N ASN A 106 -4.61 -18.86 -29.79
CA ASN A 106 -4.21 -20.17 -30.30
C ASN A 106 -3.10 -20.79 -29.43
N PRO A 107 -3.36 -21.90 -28.74
CA PRO A 107 -2.35 -22.54 -27.88
C PRO A 107 -1.12 -23.06 -28.64
N ALA A 108 -1.26 -23.38 -29.93
CA ALA A 108 -0.16 -23.90 -30.75
C ALA A 108 0.91 -22.83 -31.04
N SER A 109 0.55 -21.55 -31.06
CA SER A 109 1.46 -20.44 -31.41
C SER A 109 1.63 -19.40 -30.31
N VAL A 110 0.95 -19.54 -29.16
CA VAL A 110 1.10 -18.62 -28.04
C VAL A 110 2.53 -18.59 -27.50
N ARG A 111 3.01 -17.38 -27.22
CA ARG A 111 4.34 -17.09 -26.69
C ARG A 111 4.30 -15.85 -25.79
N THR A 112 5.30 -15.73 -24.92
CA THR A 112 5.51 -14.52 -24.10
C THR A 112 6.07 -13.38 -24.94
N VAL A 113 5.63 -12.16 -24.64
CA VAL A 113 6.18 -10.89 -25.14
C VAL A 113 7.12 -10.26 -24.10
N GLY A 114 7.00 -10.66 -22.82
CA GLY A 114 7.63 -10.00 -21.67
C GLY A 114 6.65 -9.09 -20.92
N ASN A 115 6.99 -8.67 -19.70
CA ASN A 115 6.15 -7.82 -18.84
C ASN A 115 4.71 -8.37 -18.63
N SER A 116 4.58 -9.70 -18.57
CA SER A 116 3.30 -10.42 -18.44
C SER A 116 2.32 -10.21 -19.62
N TYR A 117 2.85 -9.91 -20.81
CA TYR A 117 2.10 -9.91 -22.07
C TYR A 117 2.35 -11.21 -22.85
N TYR A 118 1.30 -11.67 -23.54
CA TYR A 118 1.29 -12.90 -24.32
C TYR A 118 0.60 -12.65 -25.66
N THR A 119 1.05 -13.35 -26.70
CA THR A 119 0.44 -13.27 -28.03
C THR A 119 0.60 -14.58 -28.77
N ASP A 120 -0.32 -14.87 -29.68
CA ASP A 120 -0.23 -15.98 -30.64
C ASP A 120 0.10 -15.50 -32.06
N GLY A 121 0.35 -14.20 -32.24
CA GLY A 121 0.56 -13.52 -33.52
C GLY A 121 -0.70 -12.84 -34.08
N THR A 122 -1.89 -13.18 -33.59
CA THR A 122 -3.18 -12.62 -34.03
C THR A 122 -3.90 -11.87 -32.91
N ALA A 123 -3.94 -12.44 -31.72
CA ALA A 123 -4.47 -11.84 -30.50
C ALA A 123 -3.34 -11.64 -29.48
N ALA A 124 -3.54 -10.67 -28.59
CA ALA A 124 -2.59 -10.37 -27.52
C ALA A 124 -3.31 -10.02 -26.23
N PHE A 125 -2.73 -10.41 -25.11
CA PHE A 125 -3.30 -10.24 -23.79
C PHE A 125 -2.23 -9.83 -22.78
N TYR A 126 -2.61 -8.98 -21.84
CA TYR A 126 -1.92 -8.84 -20.56
C TYR A 126 -2.58 -9.78 -19.55
N CYS A 127 -1.79 -10.52 -18.76
CA CYS A 127 -2.29 -11.35 -17.66
C CYS A 127 -1.46 -11.06 -16.40
N ALA A 128 -2.05 -10.40 -15.40
CA ALA A 128 -1.28 -9.93 -14.26
C ALA A 128 -0.72 -11.08 -13.40
N PRO A 129 0.49 -10.95 -12.83
CA PRO A 129 1.10 -11.97 -11.98
C PRO A 129 0.60 -11.96 -10.51
N TYR A 130 -0.48 -11.22 -10.24
CA TYR A 130 -1.12 -11.03 -8.94
C TYR A 130 -2.64 -11.11 -9.06
N THR A 131 -3.33 -11.29 -7.93
CA THR A 131 -4.79 -11.36 -7.89
C THR A 131 -5.41 -10.05 -7.42
N VAL A 132 -6.63 -9.78 -7.89
CA VAL A 132 -7.48 -8.67 -7.46
C VAL A 132 -8.83 -9.18 -6.98
N ILE A 133 -9.53 -8.39 -6.16
CA ILE A 133 -10.89 -8.70 -5.73
C ILE A 133 -11.80 -8.74 -6.96
N ASN A 134 -12.56 -9.83 -7.10
CA ASN A 134 -13.59 -9.97 -8.10
C ASN A 134 -14.79 -9.08 -7.74
N LYS A 135 -14.89 -7.93 -8.39
CA LYS A 135 -15.98 -6.96 -8.17
C LYS A 135 -17.33 -7.42 -8.72
N GLU A 136 -17.35 -8.40 -9.62
CA GLU A 136 -18.60 -8.93 -10.20
C GLU A 136 -19.33 -9.86 -9.23
N LEU A 137 -18.60 -10.44 -8.26
CA LEU A 137 -19.17 -11.26 -7.22
C LEU A 137 -19.67 -10.39 -6.06
N GLY A 138 -20.95 -10.01 -6.10
CA GLY A 138 -21.58 -9.29 -4.99
C GLY A 138 -21.69 -10.14 -3.71
N GLY A 139 -21.71 -9.52 -2.53
CA GLY A 139 -21.68 -10.25 -1.25
C GLY A 139 -22.83 -11.25 -1.04
N LEU A 140 -24.04 -10.94 -1.52
CA LEU A 140 -25.18 -11.89 -1.49
C LEU A 140 -24.98 -13.07 -2.45
N GLN A 141 -24.39 -12.82 -3.62
CA GLN A 141 -24.09 -13.85 -4.62
C GLN A 141 -22.96 -14.77 -4.14
N GLU A 142 -21.95 -14.22 -3.44
CA GLU A 142 -20.90 -15.01 -2.79
C GLU A 142 -21.51 -15.99 -1.77
N VAL A 143 -22.37 -15.51 -0.86
CA VAL A 143 -23.03 -16.37 0.13
C VAL A 143 -23.87 -17.46 -0.53
N TRP A 144 -24.62 -17.12 -1.57
CA TRP A 144 -25.41 -18.10 -2.33
C TRP A 144 -24.55 -19.14 -3.04
N GLN A 145 -23.45 -18.71 -3.68
CA GLN A 145 -22.51 -19.62 -4.33
C GLN A 145 -21.78 -20.52 -3.32
N LYS A 146 -21.40 -20.00 -2.14
CA LYS A 146 -20.84 -20.82 -1.05
C LYS A 146 -21.81 -21.93 -0.63
N PHE A 147 -23.09 -21.58 -0.47
CA PHE A 147 -24.13 -22.56 -0.14
C PHE A 147 -24.30 -23.63 -1.24
N GLN A 148 -24.30 -23.23 -2.51
CA GLN A 148 -24.39 -24.17 -3.64
C GLN A 148 -23.15 -25.08 -3.71
N TYR A 149 -21.96 -24.52 -3.54
CA TYR A 149 -20.70 -25.27 -3.57
C TYR A 149 -20.65 -26.35 -2.49
N GLN A 150 -21.03 -26.03 -1.25
CA GLN A 150 -21.06 -27.02 -0.15
C GLN A 150 -22.05 -28.15 -0.34
N ARG A 151 -23.06 -27.94 -1.20
CA ARG A 151 -24.03 -28.97 -1.58
C ARG A 151 -23.64 -29.69 -2.86
N ASN A 152 -22.42 -29.50 -3.36
CA ASN A 152 -21.93 -29.98 -4.65
C ASN A 152 -22.85 -29.59 -5.82
N ALA A 153 -23.55 -28.47 -5.69
CA ALA A 153 -24.59 -28.00 -6.61
C ALA A 153 -24.15 -26.76 -7.42
N GLY A 154 -22.93 -26.28 -7.25
CA GLY A 154 -22.41 -25.13 -7.98
C GLY A 154 -20.89 -24.98 -7.86
N PRO A 155 -20.28 -24.09 -8.65
CA PRO A 155 -18.85 -23.85 -8.61
C PRO A 155 -18.44 -23.14 -7.32
N LYS A 156 -17.17 -23.31 -6.93
CA LYS A 156 -16.56 -22.57 -5.82
C LYS A 156 -16.62 -21.06 -6.13
N PRO A 157 -17.10 -20.21 -5.20
CA PRO A 157 -17.15 -18.77 -5.41
C PRO A 157 -15.75 -18.20 -5.50
N GLN A 158 -15.51 -17.36 -6.51
CA GLN A 158 -14.20 -16.77 -6.78
C GLN A 158 -14.20 -15.28 -6.41
N THR A 159 -13.78 -14.97 -5.18
CA THR A 159 -13.67 -13.60 -4.64
C THR A 159 -12.37 -12.91 -5.07
N TYR A 160 -11.36 -13.66 -5.49
CA TYR A 160 -10.14 -13.14 -6.09
C TYR A 160 -9.87 -13.80 -7.45
N LEU A 161 -9.34 -13.04 -8.40
CA LEU A 161 -8.98 -13.57 -9.72
C LEU A 161 -7.70 -12.91 -10.25
N TYR A 162 -7.05 -13.58 -11.20
CA TYR A 162 -5.98 -12.98 -11.99
C TYR A 162 -6.61 -12.10 -13.07
N PRO A 163 -6.44 -10.77 -13.03
CA PRO A 163 -7.01 -9.90 -14.05
C PRO A 163 -6.24 -10.08 -15.35
N TYR A 164 -6.97 -10.08 -16.45
CA TYR A 164 -6.40 -10.05 -17.79
C TYR A 164 -7.09 -8.98 -18.64
N VAL A 165 -6.37 -8.47 -19.64
CA VAL A 165 -6.85 -7.45 -20.57
C VAL A 165 -6.48 -7.85 -21.98
N ALA A 166 -7.47 -7.93 -22.87
CA ALA A 166 -7.24 -8.11 -24.29
C ALA A 166 -6.68 -6.81 -24.90
N LEU A 167 -5.62 -6.91 -25.69
CA LEU A 167 -5.08 -5.78 -26.42
C LEU A 167 -5.84 -5.58 -27.75
N PRO A 168 -5.89 -4.35 -28.28
CA PRO A 168 -6.46 -4.11 -29.59
C PRO A 168 -5.69 -4.86 -30.68
N ALA A 169 -6.31 -5.07 -31.84
CA ALA A 169 -5.59 -5.60 -32.99
C ALA A 169 -4.51 -4.59 -33.45
N SER A 170 -3.31 -5.09 -33.77
CA SER A 170 -2.22 -4.26 -34.26
C SER A 170 -1.64 -4.81 -35.56
N ALA A 171 -1.20 -3.90 -36.44
CA ALA A 171 -0.49 -4.24 -37.67
C ALA A 171 0.98 -4.61 -37.39
N GLN A 172 1.51 -4.25 -36.22
CA GLN A 172 2.89 -4.50 -35.84
C GLN A 172 2.93 -5.46 -34.63
N PRO A 173 3.96 -6.31 -34.52
CA PRO A 173 4.11 -7.18 -33.36
C PRO A 173 4.28 -6.39 -32.07
N TYR A 174 3.57 -6.81 -31.02
CA TYR A 174 3.81 -6.33 -29.67
C TYR A 174 5.20 -6.71 -29.18
N ARG A 175 5.84 -5.76 -28.48
CA ARG A 175 7.09 -5.94 -27.74
C ARG A 175 6.95 -5.36 -26.34
N SER A 176 7.69 -5.91 -25.38
CA SER A 176 7.83 -5.29 -24.07
C SER A 176 8.56 -3.96 -24.18
N LEU A 177 8.22 -3.03 -23.29
CA LEU A 177 8.83 -1.72 -23.20
C LEU A 177 9.31 -1.50 -21.77
N LEU A 178 10.58 -1.09 -21.58
CA LEU A 178 11.20 -0.96 -20.25
C LEU A 178 11.09 -2.27 -19.42
N ASP A 179 11.54 -2.22 -18.17
CA ASP A 179 11.49 -3.33 -17.22
C ASP A 179 10.25 -3.27 -16.31
N ARG A 180 9.13 -2.71 -16.77
CA ARG A 180 7.94 -2.43 -15.93
C ARG A 180 6.65 -2.53 -16.75
N ASP A 181 5.87 -3.60 -16.62
CA ASP A 181 4.45 -3.80 -17.03
C ASP A 181 3.93 -3.10 -18.32
N LEU A 182 4.84 -2.72 -19.20
CA LEU A 182 4.60 -1.90 -20.37
C LEU A 182 4.86 -2.73 -21.62
N ALA A 183 4.00 -2.54 -22.61
CA ALA A 183 4.15 -3.08 -23.94
C ALA A 183 3.85 -2.02 -24.99
N THR A 184 4.33 -2.24 -26.20
CA THR A 184 4.05 -1.37 -27.34
C THR A 184 4.01 -2.17 -28.62
N ASP A 185 3.20 -1.72 -29.57
CA ASP A 185 3.26 -2.16 -30.97
C ASP A 185 4.04 -1.15 -31.85
N GLY A 186 4.68 -0.14 -31.23
CA GLY A 186 5.36 0.96 -31.91
C GLY A 186 4.47 2.14 -32.26
N ALA A 187 3.13 1.99 -32.27
CA ALA A 187 2.20 3.09 -32.48
C ALA A 187 1.56 3.55 -31.16
N SER A 188 1.28 2.61 -30.26
CA SER A 188 0.68 2.83 -28.95
C SER A 188 1.51 2.20 -27.85
N VAL A 189 1.43 2.76 -26.64
CA VAL A 189 2.01 2.19 -25.42
C VAL A 189 0.88 1.74 -24.51
N PHE A 190 1.09 0.62 -23.82
CA PHE A 190 0.12 0.03 -22.92
C PHE A 190 0.76 -0.25 -21.57
N TYR A 191 0.12 0.14 -20.48
CA TYR A 191 0.48 -0.23 -19.11
C TYR A 191 -0.56 -1.24 -18.60
N GLN A 192 -0.12 -2.45 -18.24
CA GLN A 192 -1.00 -3.54 -17.81
C GLN A 192 -2.19 -3.80 -18.77
N GLY A 193 -1.94 -3.68 -20.08
CA GLY A 193 -2.93 -3.82 -21.15
C GLY A 193 -3.79 -2.59 -21.41
N LEU A 194 -3.72 -1.55 -20.56
CA LEU A 194 -4.47 -0.31 -20.73
C LEU A 194 -3.69 0.69 -21.59
N PRO A 195 -4.32 1.36 -22.57
CA PRO A 195 -3.63 2.28 -23.46
C PRO A 195 -3.17 3.54 -22.71
N MET A 196 -1.94 3.99 -22.98
CA MET A 196 -1.37 5.24 -22.51
C MET A 196 -1.59 6.35 -23.54
N PRO A 197 -2.48 7.32 -23.30
CA PRO A 197 -2.83 8.32 -24.32
C PRO A 197 -1.62 9.19 -24.69
N GLN A 198 -1.37 9.35 -26.00
CA GLN A 198 -0.32 10.22 -26.55
C GLN A 198 1.12 9.82 -26.20
N ALA A 199 1.32 8.63 -25.62
CA ALA A 199 2.64 8.17 -25.22
C ALA A 199 3.51 7.82 -26.43
N ASN A 200 4.74 8.32 -26.45
CA ASN A 200 5.73 7.98 -27.46
C ASN A 200 6.64 6.83 -26.99
N SER A 201 6.49 5.65 -27.60
CA SER A 201 7.27 4.45 -27.25
C SER A 201 8.78 4.62 -27.35
N ASP A 202 9.27 5.46 -28.26
CA ASP A 202 10.71 5.59 -28.56
C ASP A 202 11.45 6.40 -27.49
N THR A 203 10.72 7.23 -26.75
CA THR A 203 11.26 8.14 -25.74
C THR A 203 10.74 7.84 -24.33
N MET A 204 9.89 6.81 -24.17
CA MET A 204 9.39 6.36 -22.88
C MET A 204 10.53 6.06 -21.91
N ARG A 205 10.41 6.59 -20.70
CA ARG A 205 11.33 6.34 -19.60
C ARG A 205 10.62 6.43 -18.26
N ARG A 206 11.19 5.76 -17.26
CA ARG A 206 10.79 5.90 -15.86
C ARG A 206 11.30 7.25 -15.32
N LEU A 207 10.47 7.94 -14.55
CA LEU A 207 10.91 9.16 -13.88
C LEU A 207 11.91 8.83 -12.76
N ARG A 208 12.84 9.74 -12.49
CA ARG A 208 13.81 9.57 -11.40
C ARG A 208 13.13 9.84 -10.06
N GLY A 209 13.57 9.13 -9.04
CA GLY A 209 13.10 9.31 -7.68
C GLY A 209 14.00 8.61 -6.68
N GLY A 210 13.68 8.74 -5.40
CA GLY A 210 14.52 8.13 -4.39
C GLY A 210 13.87 8.09 -3.02
N ARG A 211 14.20 7.03 -2.28
CA ARG A 211 14.14 7.04 -0.82
C ARG A 211 15.50 7.53 -0.34
N ASP A 212 15.52 8.60 0.46
CA ASP A 212 16.74 9.08 1.10
C ASP A 212 17.90 9.45 0.14
N GLY A 213 17.62 9.93 -1.08
CA GLY A 213 18.64 10.44 -2.02
C GLY A 213 19.31 9.41 -2.93
N ALA A 214 18.88 8.14 -2.92
CA ALA A 214 19.32 7.15 -3.91
C ALA A 214 18.58 7.35 -5.25
N ASP A 215 19.33 7.46 -6.35
CA ASP A 215 18.79 7.57 -7.72
C ASP A 215 18.15 6.22 -8.12
N ARG A 216 16.85 6.10 -7.89
CA ARG A 216 16.01 4.96 -8.28
C ARG A 216 15.03 5.39 -9.35
N LEU A 217 14.74 4.49 -10.26
CA LEU A 217 13.69 4.71 -11.23
C LEU A 217 12.33 4.46 -10.59
N SER A 218 11.37 5.36 -10.84
CA SER A 218 9.99 5.23 -10.35
C SER A 218 9.34 3.96 -10.87
N GLU A 219 8.52 3.31 -10.07
CA GLU A 219 7.73 2.16 -10.51
C GLU A 219 6.34 2.57 -10.99
N ASP A 220 5.94 3.81 -10.69
CA ASP A 220 4.58 4.28 -10.88
C ASP A 220 4.48 5.41 -11.92
N PHE A 221 5.54 6.22 -12.05
CA PHE A 221 5.54 7.39 -12.92
C PHE A 221 6.50 7.23 -14.10
N PHE A 222 5.98 7.58 -15.28
CA PHE A 222 6.69 7.52 -16.55
C PHE A 222 6.62 8.86 -17.26
N ALA A 223 7.53 9.09 -18.21
CA ALA A 223 7.45 10.21 -19.11
C ALA A 223 8.06 9.85 -20.47
N ASP A 224 7.67 10.58 -21.51
CA ASP A 224 8.08 10.32 -22.89
C ASP A 224 8.82 11.50 -23.54
N GLY A 225 9.35 12.43 -22.75
CA GLY A 225 9.96 13.66 -23.24
C GLY A 225 8.98 14.82 -23.48
N ARG A 226 7.66 14.58 -23.45
CA ARG A 226 6.63 15.62 -23.57
C ARG A 226 5.56 15.52 -22.49
N HIS A 227 5.08 14.32 -22.25
CA HIS A 227 3.98 13.98 -21.36
C HIS A 227 4.49 13.19 -20.15
N VAL A 228 3.71 13.27 -19.06
CA VAL A 228 3.98 12.53 -17.82
C VAL A 228 2.78 11.64 -17.52
N TYR A 229 3.05 10.45 -17.01
CA TYR A 229 2.06 9.43 -16.75
C TYR A 229 2.18 8.91 -15.32
N PHE A 230 1.04 8.65 -14.70
CA PHE A 230 0.94 7.74 -13.56
C PHE A 230 0.26 6.47 -14.05
N HIS A 231 1.00 5.36 -14.11
CA HIS A 231 0.54 4.13 -14.76
C HIS A 231 0.06 4.43 -16.20
N ASP A 232 -1.19 4.12 -16.54
CA ASP A 232 -1.80 4.41 -17.84
C ASP A 232 -2.30 5.85 -18.01
N GLN A 233 -2.43 6.60 -16.91
CA GLN A 233 -3.10 7.90 -16.88
C GLN A 233 -2.16 9.04 -17.27
N LEU A 234 -2.53 9.79 -18.31
CA LEU A 234 -1.88 11.04 -18.69
C LEU A 234 -2.13 12.12 -17.64
N LEU A 235 -1.05 12.70 -17.12
CA LEU A 235 -1.11 13.78 -16.14
C LEU A 235 -1.10 15.14 -16.82
N ALA A 236 -1.78 16.11 -16.19
CA ALA A 236 -1.85 17.49 -16.66
C ALA A 236 -0.57 18.29 -16.31
N LEU A 237 0.59 17.78 -16.74
CA LEU A 237 1.89 18.46 -16.71
C LEU A 237 2.80 17.94 -17.81
N SER A 238 3.73 18.79 -18.24
CA SER A 238 4.75 18.41 -19.22
C SER A 238 5.99 17.84 -18.54
N ASP A 239 6.62 16.89 -19.23
CA ASP A 239 7.86 16.28 -18.81
C ASP A 239 8.97 17.33 -18.65
N ALA A 240 9.76 17.21 -17.58
CA ALA A 240 10.87 18.11 -17.30
C ALA A 240 11.92 17.45 -16.39
N PRO A 241 13.20 17.87 -16.49
CA PRO A 241 14.25 17.39 -15.59
C PRO A 241 14.03 17.72 -14.10
N ALA A 242 13.21 18.74 -13.80
CA ALA A 242 12.88 19.17 -12.44
C ALA A 242 11.90 18.22 -11.73
N LEU A 243 11.30 17.28 -12.46
CA LEU A 243 10.36 16.30 -11.92
C LEU A 243 11.11 15.23 -11.13
N HIS A 244 10.67 14.99 -9.89
CA HIS A 244 11.20 13.88 -9.10
C HIS A 244 10.11 13.18 -8.31
N THR A 245 10.22 11.86 -8.25
CA THR A 245 9.29 11.02 -7.50
C THR A 245 9.84 10.68 -6.12
N PHE A 246 8.97 10.53 -5.14
CA PHE A 246 9.37 10.16 -3.78
C PHE A 246 8.25 9.41 -3.04
N ARG A 247 8.62 8.79 -1.93
CA ARG A 247 7.71 8.12 -1.00
C ARG A 247 8.09 8.53 0.41
N VAL A 248 7.12 8.84 1.26
CA VAL A 248 7.37 9.23 2.66
C VAL A 248 7.37 7.97 3.52
N GLY A 249 8.58 7.46 3.78
CA GLY A 249 8.81 6.23 4.54
C GLY A 249 7.90 5.07 4.13
N ASP A 250 7.15 4.48 5.06
CA ASP A 250 6.20 3.38 4.81
C ASP A 250 4.73 3.83 4.91
N LEU A 251 4.44 5.12 4.68
CA LEU A 251 3.07 5.66 4.68
C LEU A 251 2.27 5.12 3.48
N TYR A 252 1.78 3.89 3.62
CA TYR A 252 1.01 3.13 2.61
C TYR A 252 1.70 2.93 1.27
N GLN A 253 3.02 3.17 1.18
CA GLN A 253 3.70 3.25 -0.10
C GLN A 253 2.89 4.13 -1.08
N GLN A 254 2.58 5.37 -0.68
CA GLN A 254 1.96 6.33 -1.59
C GLN A 254 3.02 6.92 -2.53
N PRO A 255 2.82 6.84 -3.85
CA PRO A 255 3.73 7.42 -4.83
C PRO A 255 3.44 8.91 -4.98
N TYR A 256 4.43 9.75 -4.70
CA TYR A 256 4.35 11.19 -4.92
C TYR A 256 5.26 11.61 -6.07
N LEU A 257 4.86 12.67 -6.76
CA LEU A 257 5.64 13.37 -7.76
C LEU A 257 5.70 14.85 -7.37
N TYR A 258 6.88 15.43 -7.38
CA TYR A 258 7.11 16.86 -7.15
C TYR A 258 7.66 17.51 -8.41
N ASP A 259 7.14 18.70 -8.71
CA ASP A 259 7.64 19.57 -9.76
C ASP A 259 8.47 20.71 -9.17
N GLY A 260 9.78 20.69 -9.41
CA GLY A 260 10.70 21.72 -8.92
C GLY A 260 10.58 23.08 -9.59
N ARG A 261 9.76 23.24 -10.65
CA ARG A 261 9.58 24.52 -11.33
C ARG A 261 8.68 25.47 -10.56
N ASP A 262 7.58 24.94 -10.01
CA ASP A 262 6.52 25.70 -9.36
C ASP A 262 6.14 25.15 -7.97
N GLY A 263 6.78 24.07 -7.53
CA GLY A 263 6.53 23.43 -6.25
C GLY A 263 5.24 22.62 -6.22
N MET A 264 4.69 22.24 -7.38
CA MET A 264 3.51 21.38 -7.43
C MET A 264 3.79 19.98 -6.91
N VAL A 265 2.77 19.38 -6.30
CA VAL A 265 2.80 18.00 -5.79
C VAL A 265 1.64 17.22 -6.37
N TYR A 266 1.91 15.96 -6.70
CA TYR A 266 0.94 14.99 -7.15
C TYR A 266 1.04 13.74 -6.26
N VAL A 267 -0.10 13.08 -6.02
CA VAL A 267 -0.19 11.78 -5.36
C VAL A 267 -0.91 10.82 -6.30
N GLY A 268 -0.15 9.83 -6.80
CA GLY A 268 -0.55 9.09 -7.99
C GLY A 268 -0.92 10.02 -9.14
N ALA A 269 -2.08 9.81 -9.75
CA ALA A 269 -2.58 10.66 -10.84
C ALA A 269 -3.18 12.01 -10.39
N ARG A 270 -3.31 12.25 -9.08
CA ARG A 270 -4.03 13.40 -8.54
C ARG A 270 -3.09 14.56 -8.25
N ALA A 271 -3.34 15.70 -8.90
CA ALA A 271 -2.69 16.96 -8.57
C ALA A 271 -3.20 17.54 -7.26
N PHE A 272 -2.31 18.17 -6.49
CA PHE A 272 -2.70 19.11 -5.46
C PHE A 272 -3.25 20.39 -6.13
N ASP A 273 -3.96 21.22 -5.37
CA ASP A 273 -4.55 22.44 -5.92
C ASP A 273 -3.46 23.51 -6.16
N ALA A 274 -3.25 23.86 -7.42
CA ALA A 274 -2.26 24.86 -7.81
C ALA A 274 -2.49 26.23 -7.15
N ALA A 275 -3.72 26.52 -6.71
CA ALA A 275 -4.01 27.72 -5.95
C ALA A 275 -3.19 27.79 -4.67
N HIS A 276 -2.77 26.68 -4.05
CA HIS A 276 -2.05 26.69 -2.78
C HIS A 276 -0.55 26.37 -2.89
N ALA A 277 -0.04 26.17 -4.11
CA ALA A 277 1.36 26.00 -4.41
C ALA A 277 2.17 27.30 -4.13
N PRO A 278 3.50 27.23 -3.95
CA PRO A 278 4.34 26.02 -3.92
C PRO A 278 4.11 25.19 -2.66
N TYR A 279 4.19 23.86 -2.78
CA TYR A 279 4.14 22.93 -1.66
C TYR A 279 5.54 22.53 -1.22
N ARG A 280 5.74 22.43 0.10
CA ARG A 280 6.98 21.94 0.70
C ARG A 280 6.66 20.81 1.67
N LEU A 281 7.26 19.65 1.43
CA LEU A 281 7.17 18.52 2.35
C LEU A 281 7.79 18.88 3.71
N LEU A 282 7.06 18.64 4.79
CA LEU A 282 7.55 18.93 6.14
C LEU A 282 8.57 17.88 6.63
N SER A 283 8.37 16.61 6.28
CA SER A 283 9.28 15.53 6.66
C SER A 283 9.31 14.42 5.60
N PRO A 284 10.49 13.97 5.16
CA PRO A 284 10.62 12.82 4.25
C PRO A 284 10.50 11.46 4.97
N ARG A 285 10.40 11.47 6.29
CA ARG A 285 10.43 10.28 7.16
C ARG A 285 9.04 9.97 7.72
N SER A 286 8.77 8.70 8.05
CA SER A 286 7.42 8.23 8.43
C SER A 286 7.27 7.75 9.87
N GLU A 287 8.37 7.62 10.60
CA GLU A 287 8.43 6.90 11.88
C GLU A 287 7.52 7.52 12.96
N HIS A 288 7.44 8.85 12.98
CA HIS A 288 6.58 9.61 13.89
C HIS A 288 5.40 10.29 13.21
N VAL A 289 4.99 9.86 12.01
CA VAL A 289 3.82 10.43 11.31
C VAL A 289 2.90 9.35 10.76
N LYS A 290 1.67 9.71 10.41
CA LYS A 290 0.67 8.82 9.79
C LYS A 290 0.15 9.34 8.45
N GLN A 291 0.52 10.58 8.09
CA GLN A 291 0.24 11.26 6.83
C GLN A 291 1.46 12.08 6.45
N ALA A 292 1.77 12.16 5.15
CA ALA A 292 2.71 13.14 4.63
C ALA A 292 2.06 14.53 4.73
N LEU A 293 2.81 15.50 5.27
CA LEU A 293 2.32 16.86 5.46
C LEU A 293 3.09 17.81 4.54
N PHE A 294 2.35 18.67 3.84
CA PHE A 294 2.87 19.64 2.90
C PHE A 294 2.46 21.06 3.33
N ALA A 295 3.42 21.94 3.56
CA ALA A 295 3.15 23.36 3.71
C ALA A 295 2.94 23.99 2.33
N GLY A 296 1.75 24.54 2.10
CA GLY A 296 1.45 25.41 0.96
C GLY A 296 1.50 26.89 1.37
N LYS A 297 1.11 27.78 0.47
CA LYS A 297 1.15 29.24 0.69
C LYS A 297 0.31 29.73 1.88
N ASP A 298 -0.77 29.01 2.20
CA ASP A 298 -1.80 29.42 3.13
C ASP A 298 -2.19 28.32 4.11
N GLY A 299 -1.46 27.20 4.18
CA GLY A 299 -1.81 26.15 5.14
C GLY A 299 -1.01 24.87 5.02
N ILE A 300 -1.32 23.91 5.90
CA ILE A 300 -0.82 22.54 5.82
C ILE A 300 -1.85 21.65 5.13
N TYR A 301 -1.37 20.82 4.20
CA TYR A 301 -2.16 19.92 3.37
C TYR A 301 -1.68 18.48 3.54
N PHE A 302 -2.60 17.53 3.38
CA PHE A 302 -2.30 16.11 3.38
C PHE A 302 -3.27 15.35 2.47
N PHE A 303 -2.85 14.20 1.96
CA PHE A 303 -3.73 13.33 1.19
C PHE A 303 -4.55 12.41 2.12
N ASN A 304 -5.87 12.52 2.05
CA ASN A 304 -6.80 11.64 2.76
C ASN A 304 -7.13 10.42 1.89
N SER A 305 -6.42 9.32 2.12
CA SER A 305 -6.57 8.08 1.35
C SER A 305 -7.95 7.42 1.44
N GLN A 306 -8.73 7.69 2.49
CA GLN A 306 -10.09 7.13 2.63
C GLN A 306 -11.12 7.89 1.80
N LYS A 307 -10.86 9.17 1.53
CA LYS A 307 -11.74 10.01 0.70
C LYS A 307 -11.18 10.25 -0.69
N ASP A 308 -9.99 9.71 -0.97
CA ASP A 308 -9.23 9.94 -2.19
C ASP A 308 -9.17 11.43 -2.58
N ARG A 309 -8.74 12.29 -1.64
CA ARG A 309 -8.61 13.73 -1.89
C ARG A 309 -7.57 14.40 -1.01
N VAL A 310 -7.01 15.49 -1.49
CA VAL A 310 -6.15 16.37 -0.69
C VAL A 310 -7.04 17.22 0.22
N GLU A 311 -6.69 17.29 1.51
CA GLU A 311 -7.40 18.08 2.51
C GLU A 311 -6.45 19.08 3.17
N ARG A 312 -6.97 20.27 3.50
CA ARG A 312 -6.28 21.25 4.32
C ARG A 312 -6.48 20.90 5.80
N ALA A 313 -5.38 20.74 6.55
CA ALA A 313 -5.39 20.51 7.98
C ALA A 313 -5.61 21.81 8.78
N GLY A 314 -5.08 22.94 8.28
CA GLY A 314 -5.25 24.27 8.88
C GLY A 314 -4.13 25.22 8.48
N ASP A 315 -3.99 26.33 9.20
CA ASP A 315 -2.95 27.35 8.96
C ASP A 315 -1.54 26.75 9.18
N ASP A 316 -0.55 27.27 8.44
CA ASP A 316 0.84 26.80 8.56
C ASP A 316 1.52 27.38 9.82
N PRO A 317 1.81 26.54 10.85
CA PRO A 317 2.51 27.02 12.05
C PRO A 317 3.99 27.34 11.78
N PHE A 318 4.53 26.99 10.61
CA PHE A 318 5.89 27.27 10.18
C PHE A 318 6.01 28.54 9.33
N ALA A 319 4.90 29.24 9.04
CA ALA A 319 4.85 30.35 8.10
C ALA A 319 5.78 31.54 8.42
N SER A 320 6.25 31.66 9.67
CA SER A 320 7.25 32.68 10.05
C SER A 320 8.60 32.49 9.33
N GLY A 321 8.84 31.32 8.73
CA GLY A 321 10.03 31.00 7.95
C GLY A 321 11.31 30.82 8.76
N ARG A 322 11.24 30.85 10.09
CA ARG A 322 12.42 30.80 10.99
C ARG A 322 12.70 29.41 11.57
N PHE A 323 11.86 28.43 11.29
CA PHE A 323 12.04 27.08 11.80
C PHE A 323 13.11 26.31 11.02
N THR A 324 14.07 25.78 11.75
CA THR A 324 15.06 24.81 11.25
C THR A 324 14.70 23.41 11.74
N ALA A 325 14.79 22.42 10.85
CA ALA A 325 14.65 21.02 11.24
C ALA A 325 15.92 20.56 12.00
N LEU A 326 15.76 20.21 13.28
CA LEU A 326 16.83 19.60 14.08
C LEU A 326 16.86 18.09 13.87
N SER A 327 15.70 17.50 13.63
CA SER A 327 15.51 16.13 13.17
C SER A 327 14.34 16.10 12.17
N PRO A 328 14.07 14.97 11.50
CA PRO A 328 12.91 14.85 10.62
C PRO A 328 11.56 15.13 11.30
N PHE A 329 11.50 15.17 12.63
CA PHE A 329 10.26 15.31 13.40
C PHE A 329 10.31 16.41 14.45
N VAL A 330 11.45 17.12 14.59
CA VAL A 330 11.66 18.16 15.61
C VAL A 330 12.21 19.41 14.94
N PHE A 331 11.51 20.52 15.11
CA PHE A 331 11.80 21.80 14.46
C PHE A 331 11.88 22.90 15.51
N SER A 332 12.79 23.86 15.33
CA SER A 332 12.89 25.01 16.22
C SER A 332 13.21 26.30 15.47
N ASP A 333 12.62 27.40 15.93
CA ASP A 333 12.94 28.77 15.50
C ASP A 333 13.79 29.53 16.54
N GLY A 334 14.35 28.81 17.51
CA GLY A 334 15.08 29.34 18.67
C GLY A 334 14.21 29.86 19.81
N LYS A 335 12.89 30.03 19.59
CA LYS A 335 11.92 30.46 20.62
C LYS A 335 10.90 29.37 20.96
N GLN A 336 10.55 28.56 19.98
CA GLN A 336 9.59 27.49 20.07
C GLN A 336 10.19 26.20 19.53
N VAL A 337 9.61 25.08 19.96
CA VAL A 337 9.86 23.78 19.38
C VAL A 337 8.55 23.19 18.93
N LEU A 338 8.47 22.85 17.64
CA LEU A 338 7.37 22.13 17.04
C LEU A 338 7.81 20.69 16.76
N ILE A 339 6.92 19.75 17.02
CA ILE A 339 7.15 18.34 16.77
C ILE A 339 6.04 17.72 15.95
N LEU A 340 6.40 16.77 15.08
CA LEU A 340 5.46 15.95 14.33
C LEU A 340 5.24 14.64 15.09
N GLN A 341 3.99 14.32 15.40
CA GLN A 341 3.66 13.13 16.18
C GLN A 341 2.45 12.39 15.62
N GLY A 342 2.64 11.09 15.39
CA GLY A 342 1.62 10.18 14.92
C GLY A 342 0.74 9.69 16.06
N ARG A 343 -0.56 9.63 15.83
CA ARG A 343 -1.54 9.08 16.77
C ARG A 343 -2.46 8.10 16.06
N GLU A 344 -2.79 7.03 16.76
CA GLU A 344 -3.82 6.09 16.33
C GLU A 344 -4.88 5.97 17.42
N SER A 345 -6.12 5.74 17.01
CA SER A 345 -7.19 5.39 17.92
C SER A 345 -7.81 4.09 17.45
N TRP A 346 -7.90 3.14 18.38
CA TRP A 346 -8.44 1.82 18.17
C TRP A 346 -9.68 1.69 19.07
N GLY A 347 -10.81 1.27 18.49
CA GLY A 347 -12.00 0.97 19.27
C GLY A 347 -11.84 -0.36 19.98
N SER A 348 -12.42 -0.52 21.17
CA SER A 348 -12.52 -1.82 21.83
C SER A 348 -13.88 -2.45 21.52
N SER A 349 -13.90 -3.72 21.11
CA SER A 349 -15.13 -4.50 20.97
C SER A 349 -14.89 -5.94 21.42
N ARG A 350 -15.95 -6.64 21.85
CA ARG A 350 -15.89 -8.02 22.35
C ARG A 350 -15.34 -9.04 21.34
N GLY A 351 -15.29 -8.70 20.04
CA GLY A 351 -14.74 -9.54 18.97
C GLY A 351 -13.44 -9.04 18.35
N GLY A 352 -12.75 -8.08 19.01
CA GLY A 352 -11.55 -7.45 18.46
C GLY A 352 -11.80 -5.98 18.10
N GLY A 353 -10.86 -5.13 18.49
CA GLY A 353 -10.88 -3.72 18.17
C GLY A 353 -10.55 -3.43 16.71
N GLY A 354 -11.08 -2.33 16.17
CA GLY A 354 -10.74 -1.85 14.83
C GLY A 354 -10.08 -0.48 14.88
N LEU A 355 -9.21 -0.20 13.92
CA LEU A 355 -8.64 1.14 13.74
C LEU A 355 -9.77 2.13 13.42
N ILE A 356 -9.94 3.14 14.26
CA ILE A 356 -10.95 4.20 14.08
C ILE A 356 -10.36 5.30 13.21
N TYR A 357 -9.19 5.81 13.60
CA TYR A 357 -8.51 6.86 12.87
C TYR A 357 -7.00 6.83 13.08
N ARG A 358 -6.31 7.44 12.13
CA ARG A 358 -4.89 7.82 12.23
C ARG A 358 -4.78 9.32 12.07
N ALA A 359 -3.89 9.93 12.82
CA ALA A 359 -3.62 11.34 12.75
C ALA A 359 -2.13 11.64 12.81
N THR A 360 -1.73 12.73 12.15
CA THR A 360 -0.44 13.37 12.32
C THR A 360 -0.69 14.73 12.93
N GLN A 361 -0.10 14.95 14.10
CA GLN A 361 -0.27 16.15 14.88
C GLN A 361 0.98 17.01 14.79
N ILE A 362 0.78 18.33 14.67
CA ILE A 362 1.83 19.32 14.91
C ILE A 362 1.63 19.83 16.32
N ASN A 363 2.57 19.47 17.20
CA ASN A 363 2.51 19.81 18.62
C ASN A 363 3.56 20.86 18.96
N ARG A 364 3.19 21.87 19.74
CA ARG A 364 4.13 22.81 20.37
C ARG A 364 4.56 22.27 21.71
N VAL A 365 5.87 22.17 21.93
CA VAL A 365 6.43 21.75 23.21
C VAL A 365 6.27 22.89 24.22
N LYS A 366 5.63 22.60 25.37
CA LYS A 366 5.41 23.57 26.44
C LYS A 366 6.70 23.77 27.24
N GLY A 367 7.05 25.03 27.51
CA GLY A 367 8.29 25.36 28.23
C GLY A 367 9.54 24.88 27.51
N ALA A 368 9.50 24.82 26.17
CA ALA A 368 10.67 24.47 25.37
C ALA A 368 11.83 25.44 25.66
N PRO A 369 13.07 24.94 25.69
CA PRO A 369 14.22 25.80 25.95
C PRO A 369 14.38 26.82 24.82
N THR A 370 14.65 28.07 25.19
CA THR A 370 14.97 29.15 24.26
C THR A 370 16.48 29.22 24.12
N GLY A 371 17.00 29.18 22.89
CA GLY A 371 18.44 29.22 22.64
C GLY A 371 18.89 28.28 21.54
N GLU A 372 20.21 28.20 21.38
CA GLU A 372 20.85 27.41 20.34
C GLU A 372 20.80 25.91 20.68
N TRP A 373 20.44 25.11 19.67
CA TRP A 373 20.46 23.66 19.74
C TRP A 373 21.78 23.12 19.20
N LYS A 374 22.52 22.40 20.03
CA LYS A 374 23.78 21.77 19.67
C LYS A 374 23.63 20.25 19.61
N LYS A 375 23.91 19.64 18.46
CA LYS A 375 23.99 18.17 18.34
C LYS A 375 25.26 17.68 19.02
N LEU A 376 25.12 16.73 19.95
CA LEU A 376 26.25 16.12 20.64
C LEU A 376 26.72 14.83 19.96
N GLY A 377 25.80 14.05 19.38
CA GLY A 377 26.15 12.83 18.67
C GLY A 377 24.94 12.05 18.19
N ASP A 378 25.17 11.11 17.28
CA ASP A 378 24.18 10.16 16.79
C ASP A 378 24.15 8.90 17.64
N VAL A 379 22.98 8.32 17.84
CA VAL A 379 22.82 7.01 18.48
C VAL A 379 22.98 5.93 17.42
N TYR A 380 23.69 4.84 17.73
CA TYR A 380 23.94 3.74 16.80
C TYR A 380 22.63 3.16 16.23
N HIS A 381 22.72 2.50 15.07
CA HIS A 381 21.58 2.06 14.24
C HIS A 381 20.66 3.17 13.71
N ARG A 382 21.07 4.46 13.79
CA ARG A 382 20.22 5.61 13.45
C ARG A 382 18.94 5.64 14.31
N PHE A 383 19.03 5.16 15.55
CA PHE A 383 17.88 5.20 16.44
C PHE A 383 17.47 6.64 16.78
N GLY A 384 18.43 7.55 16.81
CA GLY A 384 18.18 8.95 17.06
C GLY A 384 19.46 9.73 17.23
N SER A 385 19.38 10.85 17.94
CA SER A 385 20.54 11.70 18.25
C SER A 385 20.37 12.39 19.59
N VAL A 386 21.48 12.69 20.25
CA VAL A 386 21.52 13.43 21.50
C VAL A 386 21.87 14.89 21.21
N TRP A 387 21.10 15.80 21.81
CA TRP A 387 21.18 17.23 21.63
C TRP A 387 21.24 17.95 22.98
N GLN A 388 21.82 19.14 22.95
CA GLN A 388 21.92 20.05 24.09
C GLN A 388 21.28 21.40 23.75
N ASN A 389 20.56 21.96 24.71
CA ASN A 389 20.14 23.36 24.69
C ASN A 389 20.27 23.93 26.11
N GLY A 390 21.20 24.88 26.31
CA GLY A 390 21.67 25.28 27.63
C GLY A 390 22.20 24.09 28.43
N ASP A 391 21.75 23.94 29.67
CA ASP A 391 22.15 22.83 30.55
C ASP A 391 21.26 21.57 30.39
N GLN A 392 20.27 21.62 29.49
CA GLN A 392 19.34 20.52 29.28
C GLN A 392 19.79 19.62 28.12
N LEU A 393 19.63 18.32 28.31
CA LEU A 393 19.94 17.29 27.32
C LEU A 393 18.64 16.67 26.78
N TYR A 394 18.66 16.34 25.50
CA TYR A 394 17.51 15.79 24.78
C TYR A 394 17.93 14.63 23.89
N TYR A 395 17.07 13.63 23.79
CA TYR A 395 17.13 12.56 22.81
C TYR A 395 16.04 12.80 21.76
N PHE A 396 16.44 12.92 20.50
CA PHE A 396 15.53 13.02 19.36
C PHE A 396 15.45 11.67 18.66
N ASP A 397 14.28 11.04 18.79
CA ASP A 397 14.03 9.70 18.28
C ASP A 397 13.73 9.70 16.78
N GLN A 398 14.21 8.68 16.08
CA GLN A 398 13.98 8.44 14.65
C GLN A 398 13.41 7.05 14.37
N THR A 399 12.94 6.33 15.41
CA THR A 399 12.48 4.94 15.31
C THR A 399 10.98 4.82 15.29
N GLY A 400 10.28 5.71 16.01
CA GLY A 400 8.85 5.86 15.89
C GLY A 400 8.02 4.91 16.74
N SER A 401 6.71 5.11 16.63
CA SER A 401 5.69 4.40 17.41
C SER A 401 5.69 2.87 17.20
N SER A 402 6.18 2.37 16.06
CA SER A 402 6.31 0.93 15.80
C SER A 402 7.33 0.24 16.72
N GLN A 403 8.29 1.01 17.24
CA GLN A 403 9.26 0.56 18.24
C GLN A 403 8.84 0.91 19.67
N LEU A 404 7.56 1.25 19.89
CA LEU A 404 7.02 1.70 21.18
C LEU A 404 7.72 2.96 21.74
N VAL A 405 8.30 3.78 20.85
CA VAL A 405 8.83 5.10 21.17
C VAL A 405 7.87 6.13 20.57
N PHE A 406 6.97 6.66 21.41
CA PHE A 406 5.80 7.40 20.94
C PHE A 406 6.02 8.91 20.73
N SER A 407 7.07 9.48 21.32
CA SER A 407 7.42 10.89 21.16
C SER A 407 8.66 11.01 20.28
N PRO A 408 8.75 12.00 19.38
CA PRO A 408 9.96 12.28 18.62
C PRO A 408 11.05 12.97 19.49
N ILE A 409 10.70 13.44 20.68
CA ILE A 409 11.61 14.15 21.60
C ILE A 409 11.43 13.66 23.04
N TYR A 410 12.55 13.43 23.72
CA TYR A 410 12.60 13.16 25.16
C TYR A 410 13.65 14.04 25.81
N ARG A 411 13.33 14.61 26.97
CA ARG A 411 14.33 15.23 27.85
C ARG A 411 15.07 14.13 28.60
N ILE A 412 16.39 14.18 28.60
CA ILE A 412 17.24 13.26 29.35
C ILE A 412 17.41 13.81 30.76
N LEU A 413 16.98 13.04 31.76
CA LEU A 413 16.98 13.40 33.17
C LEU A 413 18.17 12.79 33.92
N ASP A 414 18.76 11.72 33.37
CA ASP A 414 19.91 11.00 33.92
C ASP A 414 21.13 11.21 33.02
N ARG A 415 22.21 11.79 33.55
CA ARG A 415 23.42 12.06 32.75
C ARG A 415 24.07 10.76 32.24
N GLY A 416 24.02 9.69 33.03
CA GLY A 416 24.50 8.37 32.61
C GLY A 416 23.75 7.80 31.40
N ALA A 417 22.46 8.13 31.23
CA ALA A 417 21.70 7.79 30.03
C ALA A 417 22.24 8.54 28.79
N ALA A 418 22.62 9.81 28.92
CA ALA A 418 23.24 10.56 27.82
C ALA A 418 24.58 9.95 27.41
N ASP A 419 25.44 9.64 28.39
CA ASP A 419 26.75 9.02 28.14
C ASP A 419 26.62 7.65 27.47
N PHE A 420 25.66 6.83 27.91
CA PHE A 420 25.34 5.55 27.28
C PHE A 420 24.88 5.70 25.82
N LEU A 421 23.97 6.65 25.54
CA LEU A 421 23.48 6.91 24.19
C LEU A 421 24.60 7.41 23.26
N LEU A 422 25.44 8.33 23.73
CA LEU A 422 26.56 8.88 22.97
C LEU A 422 27.66 7.84 22.73
N GLY A 423 27.97 7.01 23.73
CA GLY A 423 28.95 5.93 23.64
C GLY A 423 28.52 4.76 22.74
N SER A 424 27.26 4.72 22.31
CA SER A 424 26.72 3.61 21.51
C SER A 424 27.37 3.46 20.14
N GLN A 425 27.87 4.55 19.55
CA GLN A 425 28.58 4.52 18.25
C GLN A 425 29.93 3.79 18.35
N GLN A 426 30.56 3.82 19.53
CA GLN A 426 31.84 3.14 19.75
C GLN A 426 31.63 1.69 20.19
N THR A 427 30.62 1.43 21.02
CA THR A 427 30.37 0.08 21.54
C THR A 427 29.62 -0.81 20.56
N LEU A 428 28.81 -0.23 19.66
CA LEU A 428 27.97 -0.93 18.69
C LEU A 428 26.98 -1.93 19.32
N GLN A 429 26.66 -1.76 20.62
CA GLN A 429 25.91 -2.74 21.42
C GLN A 429 24.50 -2.28 21.83
N ILE A 430 24.07 -1.07 21.44
CA ILE A 430 22.74 -0.58 21.81
C ILE A 430 21.63 -1.29 21.05
N ARG A 431 20.56 -1.63 21.75
CA ARG A 431 19.32 -2.19 21.19
C ARG A 431 18.14 -1.27 21.47
N MET A 432 17.06 -1.42 20.72
CA MET A 432 15.83 -0.66 20.97
C MET A 432 15.26 -0.87 22.38
N ASP A 433 15.44 -2.07 22.96
CA ASP A 433 15.04 -2.39 24.33
C ASP A 433 15.71 -1.49 25.36
N ASP A 434 16.96 -1.09 25.10
CA ASP A 434 17.72 -0.24 26.01
C ASP A 434 17.13 1.18 26.01
N ILE A 435 16.78 1.73 24.84
CA ILE A 435 16.07 3.04 24.73
C ILE A 435 14.72 2.98 25.44
N ARG A 436 13.93 1.93 25.17
CA ARG A 436 12.63 1.73 25.83
C ARG A 436 12.77 1.64 27.35
N LYS A 437 13.82 0.97 27.83
CA LYS A 437 14.13 0.86 29.27
C LYS A 437 14.47 2.23 29.86
N LEU A 438 15.32 3.03 29.22
CA LEU A 438 15.63 4.39 29.69
C LEU A 438 14.37 5.26 29.85
N ILE A 439 13.41 5.14 28.93
CA ILE A 439 12.11 5.84 29.03
C ILE A 439 11.28 5.28 30.18
N ARG A 440 11.16 3.96 30.28
CA ARG A 440 10.35 3.28 31.33
C ARG A 440 10.86 3.55 32.73
N ASP A 441 12.18 3.59 32.89
CA ASP A 441 12.87 3.82 34.16
C ASP A 441 12.89 5.31 34.54
N GLY A 442 12.24 6.18 33.77
CA GLY A 442 12.14 7.62 34.04
C GLY A 442 13.43 8.39 33.80
N LYS A 443 14.45 7.77 33.20
CA LYS A 443 15.72 8.44 32.82
C LYS A 443 15.55 9.39 31.64
N MET A 444 14.49 9.18 30.85
CA MET A 444 14.07 10.06 29.77
C MET A 444 12.56 10.28 29.84
N ALA A 445 12.12 11.52 29.68
CA ALA A 445 10.70 11.88 29.73
C ALA A 445 10.30 12.75 28.54
N ALA A 446 9.18 12.41 27.90
CA ALA A 446 8.62 13.25 26.85
C ALA A 446 8.16 14.58 27.47
N PRO A 447 8.53 15.74 26.88
CA PRO A 447 8.07 17.02 27.39
C PRO A 447 6.57 17.18 27.13
N ALA A 448 5.89 17.93 28.00
CA ALA A 448 4.49 18.29 27.77
C ALA A 448 4.35 19.10 26.48
N SER A 449 3.27 18.87 25.73
CA SER A 449 3.02 19.58 24.48
C SER A 449 1.53 19.91 24.30
N GLU A 450 1.24 20.83 23.39
CA GLU A 450 -0.11 21.17 22.96
C GLU A 450 -0.25 20.96 21.46
N THR A 451 -1.36 20.37 21.03
CA THR A 451 -1.66 20.20 19.61
C THR A 451 -2.16 21.51 19.02
N ILE A 452 -1.43 22.02 18.03
CA ILE A 452 -1.82 23.21 17.27
C ILE A 452 -2.61 22.80 16.03
N LEU A 453 -2.22 21.68 15.40
CA LEU A 453 -2.79 21.21 14.15
C LEU A 453 -2.90 19.69 14.11
N GLU A 454 -3.95 19.18 13.46
CA GLU A 454 -4.17 17.75 13.28
C GLU A 454 -4.61 17.44 11.83
N ALA A 455 -3.81 16.63 11.13
CA ALA A 455 -4.22 15.98 9.89
C ALA A 455 -4.79 14.59 10.21
N LYS A 456 -6.04 14.32 9.84
CA LYS A 456 -6.78 13.13 10.32
C LYS A 456 -7.46 12.35 9.21
N THR A 457 -7.24 11.04 9.22
CA THR A 457 -7.92 10.07 8.35
C THR A 457 -8.73 9.12 9.21
N ARG A 458 -10.07 9.09 9.00
CA ARG A 458 -10.99 8.17 9.70
C ARG A 458 -11.28 6.96 8.80
N TYR A 459 -11.21 5.76 9.38
CA TYR A 459 -11.47 4.49 8.69
C TYR A 459 -12.85 3.91 9.05
N ARG A 460 -13.38 4.24 10.24
CA ARG A 460 -14.75 3.93 10.62
C ARG A 460 -15.57 5.20 10.77
N GLY A 461 -16.72 5.24 10.10
CA GLY A 461 -17.74 6.25 10.31
C GLY A 461 -18.53 5.98 11.59
N PHE A 462 -19.22 7.00 12.11
CA PHE A 462 -20.08 6.91 13.31
C PHE A 462 -21.29 5.97 13.13
N LEU A 463 -21.49 5.43 11.92
CA LEU A 463 -22.65 4.64 11.50
C LEU A 463 -22.38 3.14 11.26
N SER A 464 -21.22 2.58 11.67
CA SER A 464 -20.98 1.13 11.58
C SER A 464 -21.66 0.33 12.71
N LEU A 465 -22.86 0.74 13.11
CA LEU A 465 -23.72 0.09 14.11
C LEU A 465 -25.05 -0.27 13.46
N PHE A 466 -25.01 -1.02 12.35
CA PHE A 466 -26.13 -1.82 11.87
C PHE A 466 -25.61 -3.08 11.21
#